data_AF-A0A0C2CG93-F1
#
_entry.id   AF-A0A0C2CG93-F1
#
_cell.length_a   1.000
_cell.length_b   1.000
_cell.length_c   1.000
_cell.angle_alpha   90.00
_cell.angle_beta   90.00
_cell.angle_gamma   90.00
#
_symmetry.space_group_name_H-M   'P 1'
#
loop_
_entity.id
_entity.type
_entity.pdbx_description
1 polymer ?
#
loop_
_entity_poly.entity_id
_entity_poly.type
_entity_poly.pdbx_seq_one_letter_code
_entity_poly.pdbx_strand_id
1 'polypeptide(L)' 'AAMSLLKQEYKSPTLAEAKKLAVKVLWKTLDVKLTNEKVEMAVLTRRDGKTVVEELTAAEVEKLIKEHEEKEKEAEAK' A
#
# COMPACT_ATOMS: atom_id res chain seq x y z
N ALA A 1 15.50 -0.04 5.41
CA ALA A 1 14.89 -0.74 4.25
C ALA A 1 13.88 0.13 3.48
N ALA A 2 12.88 0.72 4.14
CA ALA A 2 11.77 1.45 3.49
C ALA A 2 12.18 2.49 2.42
N MET A 3 13.08 3.42 2.77
CA MET A 3 13.53 4.47 1.83
C MET A 3 14.24 3.90 0.59
N SER A 4 14.98 2.81 0.74
CA SER A 4 15.68 2.18 -0.38
C SER A 4 14.69 1.59 -1.37
N LEU A 5 13.67 0.88 -0.86
CA LEU A 5 12.63 0.27 -1.67
C LEU A 5 11.80 1.34 -2.40
N LEU A 6 11.43 2.41 -1.70
CA LEU A 6 10.73 3.54 -2.30
C LEU A 6 11.56 4.17 -3.43
N LYS A 7 12.86 4.42 -3.23
CA LYS A 7 13.72 4.98 -4.29
C LYS A 7 13.81 4.11 -5.54
N GLN A 8 13.76 2.79 -5.38
CA GLN A 8 13.85 1.84 -6.50
C GLN A 8 12.54 1.71 -7.28
N GLU A 9 11.40 1.74 -6.58
CA GLU A 9 10.10 1.40 -7.16
C GLU A 9 9.19 2.60 -7.44
N TYR A 10 9.48 3.77 -6.85
CA TYR A 10 8.69 4.98 -7.06
C TYR A 10 8.99 5.60 -8.44
N LYS A 11 8.13 5.29 -9.42
CA LYS A 11 8.23 5.75 -10.82
C LYS A 11 7.01 6.57 -11.24
N SER A 12 6.67 7.59 -10.45
CA SER A 12 5.48 8.44 -10.67
C SER A 12 4.17 7.63 -10.74
N PRO A 13 3.80 6.91 -9.66
CA PRO A 13 2.67 6.00 -9.65
C PRO A 13 1.32 6.73 -9.75
N THR A 14 0.33 6.06 -10.34
CA THR A 14 -1.09 6.37 -10.11
C THR A 14 -1.44 6.15 -8.63
N LEU A 15 -2.56 6.69 -8.17
CA LEU A 15 -3.00 6.47 -6.78
C LEU A 15 -3.15 4.98 -6.44
N ALA A 16 -3.63 4.16 -7.38
CA ALA A 16 -3.79 2.72 -7.19
C ALA A 16 -2.43 2.01 -7.05
N GLU A 17 -1.45 2.39 -7.87
CA GLU A 17 -0.09 1.87 -7.78
C GLU A 17 0.61 2.34 -6.51
N ALA A 18 0.38 3.59 -6.09
CA ALA A 18 0.92 4.15 -4.86
C ALA A 18 0.40 3.40 -3.62
N LYS A 19 -0.91 3.07 -3.58
CA LYS A 19 -1.49 2.22 -2.51
C LYS A 19 -0.79 0.86 -2.43
N LYS A 20 -0.56 0.22 -3.58
CA LYS A 20 0.13 -1.09 -3.66
C LYS A 20 1.58 -0.99 -3.21
N LEU A 21 2.30 0.04 -3.65
CA LEU A 21 3.68 0.28 -3.24
C LEU A 21 3.78 0.56 -1.73
N ALA A 22 2.86 1.33 -1.16
CA ALA A 22 2.82 1.58 0.27
C ALA A 22 2.65 0.27 1.07
N VAL A 23 1.72 -0.59 0.66
CA VAL A 23 1.51 -1.91 1.28
C VAL A 23 2.76 -2.78 1.18
N LYS A 24 3.41 -2.82 0.02
CA LYS A 24 4.66 -3.57 -0.18
C LYS A 24 5.80 -3.06 0.71
N VAL A 25 5.92 -1.74 0.85
CA VAL A 25 6.92 -1.13 1.75
C VAL A 25 6.64 -1.54 3.19
N LEU A 26 5.41 -1.40 3.66
CA LEU A 26 5.01 -1.81 5.01
C LEU A 26 5.25 -3.31 5.24
N TRP A 27 4.87 -4.15 4.27
CA TRP A 27 5.06 -5.61 4.32
C TRP A 27 6.53 -6.02 4.51
N LYS A 28 7.46 -5.34 3.82
CA LYS A 28 8.89 -5.65 3.92
C LYS A 28 9.62 -4.92 5.06
N THR A 29 8.96 -4.03 5.79
CA THR A 29 9.63 -3.17 6.77
C THR A 29 9.06 -3.24 8.18
N LEU A 30 7.86 -3.77 8.34
CA LEU A 30 7.32 -4.12 9.64
C LEU A 30 7.91 -5.46 10.10
N ASP A 31 8.35 -5.51 11.36
CA ASP A 31 8.79 -6.75 12.00
C ASP A 31 7.62 -7.67 12.38
N VAL A 32 6.39 -7.14 12.36
CA VAL A 32 5.15 -7.86 12.65
C VAL A 32 4.37 -8.14 11.37
N LYS A 33 3.53 -9.20 11.38
CA LYS A 33 2.63 -9.49 10.27
C LYS A 33 1.72 -8.28 10.00
N LEU A 34 1.71 -7.81 8.75
CA LEU A 34 0.85 -6.73 8.32
C LEU A 34 -0.62 -7.18 8.37
N THR A 35 -1.43 -6.48 9.16
CA THR A 35 -2.89 -6.65 9.24
C THR A 35 -3.56 -5.27 9.24
N ASN A 36 -4.85 -5.22 8.91
CA ASN A 36 -5.63 -3.98 8.87
C ASN A 36 -5.78 -3.30 10.25
N GLU A 37 -5.55 -4.02 11.36
CA GLU A 37 -5.54 -3.46 12.72
C GLU A 37 -4.22 -2.80 13.10
N LYS A 38 -3.14 -3.07 12.34
CA LYS A 38 -1.79 -2.59 12.66
C LYS A 38 -1.39 -1.36 11.86
N VAL A 39 -2.19 -0.98 10.86
CA VAL A 39 -1.90 0.16 10.01
C VAL A 39 -3.17 0.93 9.70
N GLU A 40 -3.03 2.25 9.60
CA GLU A 40 -4.04 3.14 9.07
C GLU A 40 -3.54 3.73 7.75
N MET A 41 -4.45 3.90 6.79
CA MET A 41 -4.13 4.48 5.49
C MET A 41 -5.16 5.55 5.17
N ALA A 42 -4.69 6.72 4.76
CA ALA A 42 -5.53 7.78 4.24
C ALA A 42 -4.99 8.26 2.90
N VAL A 43 -5.88 8.79 2.07
CA VAL A 43 -5.53 9.40 0.80
C VAL A 43 -5.98 10.85 0.80
N LEU A 44 -5.09 11.72 0.34
CA LEU A 44 -5.40 13.10 0.01
C LEU A 44 -5.43 13.25 -1.51
N THR A 45 -6.57 13.67 -2.06
CA THR A 45 -6.72 13.96 -3.49
C THR A 45 -7.27 15.37 -3.71
N ARG A 46 -7.04 15.90 -4.92
CA ARG A 46 -7.71 17.11 -5.40
C ARG A 46 -8.80 16.69 -6.39
N ARG A 47 -10.07 16.97 -6.08
CA ARG A 47 -11.23 16.72 -6.94
C ARG A 47 -12.01 18.01 -7.10
N ASP A 48 -12.25 18.44 -8.34
CA ASP A 48 -13.00 19.66 -8.66
C ASP A 48 -12.52 20.91 -7.91
N GLY A 49 -11.20 21.07 -7.82
CA GLY A 49 -10.59 22.20 -7.12
C GLY A 49 -10.75 22.15 -5.59
N LYS A 50 -11.22 21.06 -5.01
CA LYS A 50 -11.33 20.85 -3.56
C LYS A 50 -10.37 19.76 -3.10
N THR A 51 -9.79 19.95 -1.91
CA THR A 51 -9.00 18.92 -1.24
C THR A 51 -9.95 17.95 -0.56
N VAL A 52 -9.84 16.67 -0.88
CA VAL A 52 -10.63 15.58 -0.31
C VAL A 52 -9.68 14.65 0.40
N VAL A 53 -9.93 14.41 1.68
CA VAL A 53 -9.19 13.46 2.51
C VAL A 53 -10.13 12.30 2.81
N GLU A 54 -9.70 11.09 2.51
CA GLU A 54 -10.47 9.85 2.72
C GLU A 54 -9.58 8.86 3.47
N GLU A 55 -10.03 8.45 4.66
CA GLU A 55 -9.48 7.30 5.36
C GLU A 55 -9.97 6.02 4.66
N LEU A 56 -9.07 5.08 4.44
CA LEU A 56 -9.43 3.77 3.89
C LEU A 56 -10.08 2.96 5.00
N THR A 57 -11.18 2.30 4.65
CA THR A 57 -11.83 1.37 5.57
C THR A 57 -10.96 0.15 5.84
N ALA A 58 -11.16 -0.52 6.98
CA ALA A 58 -10.46 -1.75 7.33
C ALA A 58 -10.58 -2.84 6.24
N ALA A 59 -11.72 -2.90 5.55
CA ALA A 59 -11.96 -3.83 4.45
C ALA A 59 -11.13 -3.48 3.19
N GLU A 60 -10.97 -2.20 2.87
CA GLU A 60 -10.11 -1.76 1.76
C GLU A 60 -8.64 -2.03 2.04
N VAL A 61 -8.19 -1.75 3.27
CA VAL A 61 -6.82 -2.06 3.69
C VAL A 61 -6.57 -3.57 3.65
N GLU A 62 -7.49 -4.38 4.16
CA GLU A 62 -7.38 -5.85 4.13
C GLU A 62 -7.33 -6.39 2.69
N LYS A 63 -8.15 -5.83 1.79
CA LYS A 63 -8.13 -6.19 0.37
C LYS A 63 -6.75 -5.92 -0.25
N LEU A 64 -6.16 -4.75 0.00
CA LEU A 64 -4.84 -4.40 -0.51
C LEU A 64 -3.74 -5.32 0.03
N ILE A 65 -3.83 -5.71 1.30
CA ILE A 65 -2.90 -6.68 1.92
C ILE A 65 -3.03 -8.05 1.25
N LYS A 66 -4.26 -8.56 1.05
CA LYS A 66 -4.50 -9.84 0.38
C LYS A 66 -3.99 -9.84 -1.05
N GLU A 67 -4.26 -8.79 -1.83
CA GLU A 67 -3.74 -8.63 -3.19
C GLU A 67 -2.20 -8.67 -3.22
N HIS A 68 -1.53 -8.16 -2.20
CA HIS A 68 -0.07 -8.22 -2.11
C HIS A 68 0.41 -9.63 -1.73
N GLU A 69 -0.24 -10.28 -0.76
CA GLU A 69 0.09 -11.64 -0.34
C GLU A 69 -0.06 -12.66 -1.48
N GLU A 70 -1.12 -12.58 -2.27
CA GLU A 70 -1.33 -13.43 -3.45
C GLU A 70 -0.21 -13.24 -4.48
N LYS A 71 0.22 -12.00 -4.72
CA LYS A 71 1.31 -11.70 -5.65
C LYS A 71 2.66 -12.23 -5.18
N GLU A 72 2.98 -12.13 -3.90
CA GLU A 72 4.23 -12.70 -3.38
C GLU A 72 4.20 -14.25 -3.51
N LYS A 73 3.06 -14.90 -3.24
CA LYS A 73 2.90 -16.35 -3.43
C LYS A 73 3.08 -16.77 -4.89
N GLU A 74 2.49 -16.04 -5.83
CA GLU A 74 2.66 -16.30 -7.27
C GLU A 74 4.11 -16.09 -7.75
N ALA A 75 4.82 -15.11 -7.16
CA ALA A 75 6.21 -14.84 -7.48
C ALA A 75 7.16 -15.91 -6.92
N GLU A 76 6.85 -16.48 -5.75
CA GLU A 76 7.62 -17.58 -5.14
C GLU A 76 7.37 -18.94 -5.80
N ALA A 77 6.21 -19.13 -6.43
CA ALA A 77 5.85 -20.35 -7.15
C ALA A 77 6.47 -20.46 -8.57
N LYS A 78 7.20 -19.42 -9.02
CA LYS A 78 7.88 -19.35 -10.32
C LYS A 78 9.39 -19.42 -10.17
#